data_AF-A0A3M1RWH2-F1
#
_entry.id   AF-A0A3M1RWH2-F1
#
_cell.length_a   1.000
_cell.length_b   1.000
_cell.length_c   1.000
_cell.angle_alpha   90.00
_cell.angle_beta   90.00
_cell.angle_gamma   90.00
#
_symmetry.space_group_name_H-M   'P 1'
#
loop_
_entity.id
_entity.type
_entity.pdbx_description
1 polymer ?
#
loop_
_entity_poly.entity_id
_entity_poly.type
_entity_poly.pdbx_seq_one_letter_code
_entity_poly.pdbx_strand_id
1 'polypeptide(L)'
;MRLQSPWAVPLIALALASRLAAAAFVTTNQAEMSQIYGQPVFATTPIDVRFQPVVTIVAPGLLNITTLAELNALFGLSPVNAPGINMFFVDSVSVCNTPTPAPGIQGCATINGNDIVVESVAAADPLPLAGPVGSLSAGAALNAHELAHNLGLPHIPECAPSVPPNLMDCLLTGYELTAAQAATVLANSSVLQSDPSGLFVSITPILILPIPAPPALLLFGSALMLGWLSRRRAAH
;
A
#
# COMPACT_ATOMS: atom_id res chain seq x y z
N MET A 1 -49.52 -47.34 -3.74
CA MET A 1 -49.54 -45.87 -3.86
C MET A 1 -48.71 -45.27 -2.73
N ARG A 2 -47.48 -44.83 -3.03
CA ARG A 2 -46.67 -43.99 -2.14
C ARG A 2 -46.64 -42.59 -2.78
N LEU A 3 -47.18 -41.60 -2.08
CA LEU A 3 -47.10 -40.20 -2.48
C LEU A 3 -45.68 -39.70 -2.20
N GLN A 4 -45.03 -39.21 -3.25
CA GLN A 4 -43.72 -38.55 -3.17
C GLN A 4 -43.89 -37.21 -2.43
N SER A 5 -43.08 -36.97 -1.40
CA SER A 5 -42.97 -35.66 -0.75
C SER A 5 -42.17 -34.71 -1.64
N PRO A 6 -42.70 -33.56 -2.05
CA PRO A 6 -41.87 -32.51 -2.62
C PRO A 6 -41.25 -31.69 -1.47
N TRP A 7 -40.29 -30.82 -1.78
CA TRP A 7 -39.76 -29.76 -0.89
C TRP A 7 -38.65 -30.17 0.10
N ALA A 8 -37.56 -30.74 -0.43
CA ALA A 8 -36.25 -30.53 0.16
C ALA A 8 -35.55 -29.37 -0.58
N VAL A 9 -35.41 -28.24 0.14
CA VAL A 9 -34.30 -27.28 0.06
C VAL A 9 -34.14 -26.44 -1.22
N PRO A 10 -34.45 -25.14 -1.15
CA PRO A 10 -33.58 -24.12 -1.70
C PRO A 10 -33.06 -23.27 -0.53
N LEU A 11 -31.98 -23.74 0.09
CA LEU A 11 -31.20 -22.97 1.07
C LEU A 11 -29.81 -22.74 0.47
N ILE A 12 -29.77 -22.33 -0.80
CA ILE A 12 -28.54 -21.95 -1.52
C ILE A 12 -28.88 -20.76 -2.42
N ALA A 13 -29.18 -19.60 -1.82
CA ALA A 13 -29.33 -18.34 -2.57
C ALA A 13 -29.00 -17.10 -1.73
N LEU A 14 -28.20 -17.24 -0.67
CA LEU A 14 -27.76 -16.09 0.13
C LEU A 14 -26.30 -16.24 0.62
N ALA A 15 -25.45 -16.80 -0.22
CA ALA A 15 -24.00 -16.89 0.03
C ALA A 15 -23.16 -16.35 -1.14
N LEU A 16 -23.77 -15.59 -2.06
CA LEU A 16 -23.13 -15.15 -3.30
C LEU A 16 -23.15 -13.62 -3.46
N ALA A 17 -22.67 -12.89 -2.47
CA ALA A 17 -22.26 -11.49 -2.63
C ALA A 17 -21.32 -10.98 -1.52
N SER A 18 -20.55 -11.84 -0.84
CA SER A 18 -19.34 -11.34 -0.20
C SER A 18 -18.29 -11.22 -1.31
N ARG A 19 -18.38 -10.16 -2.12
CA ARG A 19 -17.15 -9.66 -2.76
C ARG A 19 -16.19 -9.48 -1.59
N LEU A 20 -15.07 -10.20 -1.62
CA LEU A 20 -13.98 -9.98 -0.68
C LEU A 20 -13.77 -8.47 -0.66
N ALA A 21 -14.19 -7.81 0.43
CA ALA A 21 -13.86 -6.42 0.62
C ALA A 21 -12.35 -6.47 0.86
N ALA A 22 -11.58 -6.33 -0.23
CA ALA A 22 -10.21 -5.92 -0.09
C ALA A 22 -10.29 -4.61 0.71
N ALA A 23 -9.71 -4.68 1.90
CA ALA A 23 -9.68 -3.59 2.83
C ALA A 23 -8.21 -3.24 2.91
N ALA A 24 -7.83 -2.18 2.21
CA ALA A 24 -6.55 -1.55 2.38
C ALA A 24 -6.22 -1.42 3.87
N PHE A 25 -4.95 -1.53 4.20
CA PHE A 25 -4.48 -1.43 5.57
C PHE A 25 -3.07 -0.84 5.56
N VAL A 26 -2.71 -0.17 6.66
CA VAL A 26 -1.42 0.48 6.78
C VAL A 26 -0.40 -0.49 7.36
N THR A 27 0.75 -0.59 6.70
CA THR A 27 1.95 -1.23 7.24
C THR A 27 3.08 -0.21 7.27
N THR A 28 3.61 0.07 8.46
CA THR A 28 4.75 0.97 8.64
C THR A 28 6.01 0.16 8.91
N ASN A 29 6.88 0.02 7.91
CA ASN A 29 8.15 -0.69 8.02
C ASN A 29 9.28 0.21 8.52
N GLN A 30 9.01 1.04 9.54
CA GLN A 30 9.85 2.20 9.87
C GLN A 30 11.31 1.84 10.17
N ALA A 31 11.54 0.84 11.03
CA ALA A 31 12.88 0.44 11.42
C ALA A 31 13.69 -0.10 10.24
N GLU A 32 13.06 -0.93 9.41
CA GLU A 32 13.69 -1.53 8.23
C GLU A 32 13.96 -0.48 7.13
N MET A 33 13.04 0.44 6.90
CA MET A 33 13.28 1.57 5.98
C MET A 33 14.42 2.47 6.48
N SER A 34 14.47 2.78 7.78
CA SER A 34 15.56 3.55 8.37
C SER A 34 16.91 2.83 8.26
N GLN A 35 16.90 1.50 8.30
CA GLN A 35 18.10 0.69 8.05
C GLN A 35 18.57 0.76 6.60
N ILE A 36 17.65 0.81 5.62
CA ILE A 36 17.99 1.02 4.21
C ILE A 36 18.62 2.41 4.00
N TYR A 37 18.05 3.46 4.58
CA TYR A 37 18.61 4.82 4.45
C TYR A 37 19.71 5.15 5.47
N GLY A 38 20.02 4.20 6.34
CA GLY A 38 21.17 4.20 7.24
C GLY A 38 22.37 3.41 6.72
N GLN A 39 22.30 2.92 5.47
CA GLN A 39 23.41 2.19 4.85
C GLN A 39 24.72 3.00 4.83
N PRO A 40 25.90 2.34 4.90
CA PRO A 40 27.20 3.02 4.94
C PRO A 40 27.47 3.99 3.77
N VAL A 41 26.77 3.84 2.64
CA VAL A 41 26.88 4.76 1.49
C VAL A 41 26.41 6.18 1.79
N PHE A 42 25.62 6.38 2.85
CA PHE A 42 25.26 7.69 3.38
C PHE A 42 26.34 8.28 4.32
N ALA A 43 27.47 7.58 4.48
CA ALA A 43 28.60 7.97 5.32
C ALA A 43 28.19 8.34 6.75
N THR A 44 28.34 9.61 7.13
CA THR A 44 27.99 10.13 8.47
C THR A 44 26.62 10.79 8.52
N THR A 45 25.86 10.71 7.43
CA THR A 45 24.59 11.41 7.25
C THR A 45 23.45 10.43 6.96
N PRO A 46 23.19 9.45 7.85
CA PRO A 46 22.04 8.55 7.70
C PRO A 46 20.74 9.35 7.68
N ILE A 47 19.75 8.84 6.97
CA ILE A 47 18.42 9.46 6.90
C ILE A 47 17.46 8.59 7.71
N ASP A 48 16.88 9.19 8.74
CA ASP A 48 15.86 8.56 9.56
C ASP A 48 14.48 8.59 8.86
N VAL A 49 13.71 7.52 8.98
CA VAL A 49 12.33 7.46 8.45
C VAL A 49 11.37 7.58 9.62
N ARG A 50 10.47 8.57 9.56
CA ARG A 50 9.55 8.87 10.67
C ARG A 50 8.11 8.84 10.18
N PHE A 51 7.34 7.85 10.62
CA PHE A 51 5.91 7.82 10.34
C PHE A 51 5.14 8.71 11.30
N GLN A 52 4.27 9.53 10.72
CA GLN A 52 3.26 10.31 11.42
C GLN A 52 2.02 9.45 11.71
N PRO A 53 1.07 9.95 12.53
CA PRO A 53 -0.21 9.26 12.71
C PRO A 53 -0.94 9.00 11.39
N VAL A 54 -1.63 7.87 11.32
CA VAL A 54 -2.42 7.47 10.15
C VAL A 54 -3.57 8.45 9.91
N VAL A 55 -3.69 8.91 8.68
CA VAL A 55 -4.86 9.64 8.17
C VAL A 55 -5.76 8.66 7.44
N THR A 56 -7.07 8.85 7.52
CA THR A 56 -8.05 8.01 6.84
C THR A 56 -8.91 8.85 5.92
N ILE A 57 -9.11 8.40 4.68
CA ILE A 57 -9.93 9.09 3.69
C ILE A 57 -10.94 8.10 3.11
N VAL A 58 -12.23 8.46 3.16
CA VAL A 58 -13.30 7.67 2.55
C VAL A 58 -13.39 8.01 1.07
N ALA A 59 -12.80 7.17 0.22
CA ALA A 59 -12.76 7.33 -1.22
C ALA A 59 -12.90 5.96 -1.91
N PRO A 60 -14.11 5.36 -1.92
CA PRO A 60 -14.33 3.98 -2.39
C PRO A 60 -13.90 3.74 -3.84
N GLY A 61 -13.94 4.79 -4.68
CA GLY A 61 -13.53 4.72 -6.08
C GLY A 61 -12.02 4.71 -6.29
N LEU A 62 -11.22 4.86 -5.23
CA LEU A 62 -9.76 4.95 -5.28
C LEU A 62 -9.07 3.83 -4.48
N LEU A 63 -9.79 2.75 -4.19
CA LEU A 63 -9.22 1.53 -3.60
C LEU A 63 -8.42 0.72 -4.63
N ASN A 64 -8.77 0.81 -5.91
CA ASN A 64 -8.11 0.07 -6.98
C ASN A 64 -7.69 1.08 -8.05
N ILE A 65 -6.39 1.28 -8.19
CA ILE A 65 -5.83 2.30 -9.09
C ILE A 65 -5.42 1.61 -10.40
N THR A 66 -6.27 1.77 -11.42
CA THR A 66 -6.11 1.12 -12.72
C THR A 66 -5.89 2.11 -13.87
N THR A 67 -6.08 3.40 -13.62
CA THR A 67 -5.89 4.46 -14.61
C THR A 67 -5.06 5.62 -14.05
N LEU A 68 -4.37 6.36 -14.92
CA LEU A 68 -3.68 7.58 -14.51
C LEU A 68 -4.64 8.63 -13.92
N ALA A 69 -5.91 8.64 -14.36
CA ALA A 69 -6.91 9.54 -13.80
C ALA A 69 -7.22 9.21 -12.34
N GLU A 70 -7.33 7.92 -11.99
CA GLU A 70 -7.49 7.47 -10.60
C GLU A 70 -6.24 7.77 -9.77
N LEU A 71 -5.04 7.53 -10.32
CA LEU A 71 -3.78 7.85 -9.65
C LEU A 71 -3.67 9.35 -9.33
N ASN A 72 -3.96 10.20 -10.33
CA ASN A 72 -3.94 11.65 -10.16
C ASN A 72 -5.03 12.12 -9.18
N ALA A 73 -6.22 11.49 -9.21
CA ALA A 73 -7.28 11.79 -8.26
C ALA A 73 -6.88 11.40 -6.83
N LEU A 74 -6.18 10.28 -6.65
CA LEU A 74 -5.64 9.84 -5.37
C LEU A 74 -4.60 10.82 -4.84
N PHE A 75 -3.59 11.19 -5.64
CA PHE A 75 -2.58 12.17 -5.24
C PHE A 75 -3.18 13.58 -5.04
N GLY A 76 -4.29 13.90 -5.69
CA GLY A 76 -5.06 15.12 -5.42
C GLY A 76 -5.68 15.18 -4.02
N LEU A 77 -5.70 14.08 -3.26
CA LEU A 77 -6.19 14.01 -1.88
C LEU A 77 -5.10 14.24 -0.83
N SER A 78 -3.86 14.50 -1.25
CA SER A 78 -2.70 14.63 -0.36
C SER A 78 -2.90 15.70 0.72
N PRO A 79 -2.96 15.31 2.02
CA PRO A 79 -3.20 16.24 3.12
C PRO A 79 -1.97 17.08 3.50
N VAL A 80 -0.76 16.64 3.15
CA VAL A 80 0.47 17.38 3.43
C VAL A 80 1.20 17.78 2.15
N ASN A 81 1.83 18.96 2.19
CA ASN A 81 2.75 19.40 1.15
C ASN A 81 4.18 18.99 1.51
N ALA A 82 5.09 19.06 0.53
CA ALA A 82 6.52 19.01 0.79
C ALA A 82 6.91 20.00 1.91
N PRO A 83 7.78 19.60 2.86
CA PRO A 83 8.66 18.43 2.78
C PRO A 83 8.06 17.12 3.35
N GLY A 84 6.76 17.06 3.68
CA GLY A 84 6.11 15.84 4.15
C GLY A 84 5.67 14.92 3.02
N ILE A 85 5.87 13.60 3.18
CA ILE A 85 5.43 12.56 2.25
C ILE A 85 3.99 12.13 2.57
N ASN A 86 3.17 11.92 1.55
CA ASN A 86 1.88 11.25 1.59
C ASN A 86 2.06 9.82 1.08
N MET A 87 1.77 8.82 1.91
CA MET A 87 1.87 7.42 1.52
C MET A 87 0.49 6.76 1.57
N PHE A 88 -0.13 6.61 0.41
CA PHE A 88 -1.45 6.02 0.25
C PHE A 88 -1.37 4.50 0.23
N PHE A 89 -2.21 3.86 1.05
CA PHE A 89 -2.40 2.42 1.07
C PHE A 89 -3.74 2.11 0.41
N VAL A 90 -3.66 1.32 -0.68
CA VAL A 90 -4.81 0.91 -1.50
C VAL A 90 -4.87 -0.62 -1.60
N ASP A 91 -5.94 -1.15 -2.21
CA ASP A 91 -6.08 -2.59 -2.44
C ASP A 91 -5.18 -3.06 -3.58
N SER A 92 -5.14 -2.30 -4.68
CA SER A 92 -4.30 -2.60 -5.84
C SER A 92 -3.87 -1.34 -6.59
N VAL A 93 -2.71 -1.36 -7.22
CA VAL A 93 -2.25 -0.36 -8.18
C VAL A 93 -1.63 -1.07 -9.38
N SER A 94 -2.14 -0.80 -10.59
CA SER A 94 -1.62 -1.42 -11.82
C SER A 94 -1.11 -0.40 -12.83
N VAL A 95 -0.95 0.86 -12.41
CA VAL A 95 -0.55 1.96 -13.28
C VAL A 95 0.45 2.85 -12.57
N CYS A 96 1.53 3.19 -13.26
CA CYS A 96 2.51 4.16 -12.79
C CYS A 96 3.10 4.86 -14.01
N ASN A 97 3.01 6.20 -14.05
CA ASN A 97 3.54 7.13 -15.07
C ASN A 97 3.23 6.85 -16.57
N THR A 98 2.60 5.72 -16.90
CA THR A 98 2.15 5.33 -18.23
C THR A 98 0.63 5.13 -18.24
N PRO A 99 -0.06 5.40 -19.38
CA PRO A 99 -1.52 5.31 -19.45
C PRO A 99 -2.04 3.86 -19.51
N THR A 100 -1.17 2.89 -19.75
CA THR A 100 -1.53 1.49 -19.90
C THR A 100 -1.23 0.74 -18.61
N PRO A 101 -2.20 0.00 -18.04
CA PRO A 101 -1.92 -0.84 -16.89
C PRO A 101 -0.84 -1.87 -17.19
N ALA A 102 0.08 -2.05 -16.27
CA ALA A 102 1.09 -3.11 -16.34
C ALA A 102 0.92 -4.07 -15.16
N PRO A 103 0.94 -5.39 -15.41
CA PRO A 103 0.91 -6.37 -14.32
C PRO A 103 2.19 -6.27 -13.49
N GLY A 104 2.08 -6.46 -12.18
CA GLY A 104 3.22 -6.51 -11.27
C GLY A 104 3.68 -5.15 -10.73
N ILE A 105 3.01 -4.05 -11.07
CA ILE A 105 3.16 -2.80 -10.32
C ILE A 105 2.58 -3.03 -8.91
N GLN A 106 3.35 -2.69 -7.89
CA GLN A 106 2.95 -2.82 -6.48
C GLN A 106 3.02 -1.48 -5.74
N GLY A 107 3.64 -0.49 -6.37
CA GLY A 107 3.80 0.85 -5.87
C GLY A 107 4.01 1.85 -7.00
N CYS A 108 3.79 3.11 -6.70
CA CYS A 108 4.14 4.20 -7.58
C CYS A 108 4.42 5.45 -6.75
N ALA A 109 5.41 6.22 -7.16
CA ALA A 109 5.76 7.48 -6.52
C ALA A 109 6.11 8.57 -7.54
N THR A 110 5.98 9.81 -7.10
CA THR A 110 6.36 10.99 -7.87
C THR A 110 7.85 11.28 -7.71
N ILE A 111 8.61 11.28 -8.81
CA ILE A 111 10.04 11.62 -8.74
C ILE A 111 10.22 13.07 -8.30
N ASN A 112 11.02 13.30 -7.25
CA ASN A 112 11.17 14.62 -6.60
C ASN A 112 9.86 15.26 -6.11
N GLY A 113 8.78 14.48 -6.03
CA GLY A 113 7.51 14.88 -5.45
C GLY A 113 7.36 14.35 -4.03
N ASN A 114 6.13 14.38 -3.51
CA ASN A 114 5.85 14.01 -2.13
C ASN A 114 4.72 12.98 -1.97
N ASP A 115 4.35 12.30 -3.05
CA ASP A 115 3.27 11.31 -3.05
C ASP A 115 3.77 9.92 -3.44
N ILE A 116 3.30 8.92 -2.68
CA ILE A 116 3.50 7.48 -2.87
C ILE A 116 2.13 6.81 -2.80
N VAL A 117 1.88 5.83 -3.66
CA VAL A 117 0.83 4.82 -3.46
C VAL A 117 1.46 3.44 -3.45
N VAL A 118 1.00 2.56 -2.57
CA VAL A 118 1.40 1.15 -2.52
C VAL A 118 0.19 0.24 -2.31
N GLU A 119 0.27 -0.97 -2.85
CA GLU A 119 -0.65 -2.06 -2.48
C GLU A 119 -0.41 -2.46 -1.03
N SER A 120 -1.47 -2.47 -0.22
CA SER A 120 -1.37 -2.76 1.20
C SER A 120 -0.77 -4.14 1.48
N VAL A 121 -1.12 -5.13 0.67
CA VAL A 121 -0.63 -6.51 0.79
C VAL A 121 0.85 -6.63 0.44
N ALA A 122 1.33 -5.89 -0.58
CA ALA A 122 2.73 -5.90 -0.99
C ALA A 122 3.60 -5.14 0.03
N ALA A 123 3.12 -3.99 0.52
CA ALA A 123 3.78 -3.24 1.59
C ALA A 123 3.89 -4.02 2.92
N ALA A 124 3.07 -5.07 3.09
CA ALA A 124 3.05 -5.96 4.24
C ALA A 124 3.81 -7.27 4.04
N ASP A 125 4.41 -7.49 2.87
CA ASP A 125 5.04 -8.76 2.53
C ASP A 125 6.24 -9.04 3.46
N PRO A 126 6.18 -10.08 4.32
CA PRO A 126 7.23 -10.39 5.27
C PRO A 126 8.38 -11.19 4.64
N LEU A 127 8.30 -11.54 3.35
CA LEU A 127 9.31 -12.37 2.71
C LEU A 127 10.68 -11.68 2.77
N PRO A 128 11.72 -12.41 3.18
CA PRO A 128 13.04 -11.83 3.32
C PRO A 128 13.65 -11.49 1.95
N LEU A 129 14.12 -10.25 1.79
CA LEU A 129 15.07 -9.85 0.77
C LEU A 129 16.46 -9.75 1.39
N ALA A 130 17.47 -10.28 0.67
CA ALA A 130 18.86 -10.22 1.07
C ALA A 130 19.47 -8.87 0.69
N GLY A 131 20.41 -8.40 1.51
CA GLY A 131 21.19 -7.20 1.21
C GLY A 131 22.30 -6.92 2.24
N PRO A 132 22.89 -5.72 2.20
CA PRO A 132 24.21 -5.43 2.76
C PRO A 132 24.17 -5.22 4.27
N VAL A 133 22.98 -4.95 4.82
CA VAL A 133 22.78 -4.72 6.26
C VAL A 133 21.91 -5.81 6.90
N GLY A 134 21.73 -6.97 6.25
CA GLY A 134 21.02 -8.12 6.81
C GLY A 134 19.91 -8.64 5.90
N SER A 135 18.84 -9.14 6.49
CA SER A 135 17.62 -9.50 5.77
C SER A 135 16.50 -8.57 6.23
N LEU A 136 15.83 -7.96 5.25
CA LEU A 136 14.68 -7.06 5.46
C LEU A 136 13.45 -7.66 4.78
N SER A 137 12.26 -7.23 5.15
CA SER A 137 11.04 -7.65 4.47
C SER A 137 10.95 -7.05 3.05
N ALA A 138 10.33 -7.79 2.13
CA ALA A 138 10.02 -7.31 0.79
C ALA A 138 9.12 -6.06 0.84
N GLY A 139 8.19 -6.01 1.79
CA GLY A 139 7.37 -4.81 2.02
C GLY A 139 8.18 -3.59 2.46
N ALA A 140 9.23 -3.75 3.27
CA ALA A 140 10.12 -2.64 3.62
C ALA A 140 10.93 -2.15 2.42
N ALA A 141 11.46 -3.07 1.62
CA ALA A 141 12.18 -2.73 0.41
C ALA A 141 11.27 -2.01 -0.60
N LEU A 142 10.01 -2.45 -0.77
CA LEU A 142 9.03 -1.79 -1.64
C LEU A 142 8.76 -0.37 -1.17
N ASN A 143 8.46 -0.19 0.12
CA ASN A 143 8.19 1.14 0.67
C ASN A 143 9.42 2.08 0.54
N ALA A 144 10.63 1.54 0.71
CA ALA A 144 11.86 2.31 0.50
C ALA A 144 12.15 2.57 -1.00
N HIS A 145 11.81 1.65 -1.90
CA HIS A 145 11.93 1.86 -3.34
C HIS A 145 11.08 3.06 -3.78
N GLU A 146 9.82 3.09 -3.36
CA GLU A 146 8.92 4.19 -3.72
C GLU A 146 9.36 5.52 -3.07
N LEU A 147 9.80 5.49 -1.81
CA LEU A 147 10.36 6.69 -1.17
C LEU A 147 11.62 7.19 -1.91
N ALA A 148 12.44 6.29 -2.42
CA ALA A 148 13.64 6.65 -3.16
C ALA A 148 13.33 7.41 -4.46
N HIS A 149 12.19 7.14 -5.10
CA HIS A 149 11.68 7.98 -6.19
C HIS A 149 11.38 9.41 -5.72
N ASN A 150 10.67 9.60 -4.60
CA ASN A 150 10.44 10.95 -4.06
C ASN A 150 11.75 11.67 -3.69
N LEU A 151 12.78 10.92 -3.29
CA LEU A 151 14.14 11.42 -3.04
C LEU A 151 14.95 11.68 -4.32
N GLY A 152 14.36 11.49 -5.51
CA GLY A 152 14.93 11.88 -6.78
C GLY A 152 15.62 10.76 -7.56
N LEU A 153 15.52 9.51 -7.11
CA LEU A 153 16.13 8.38 -7.83
C LEU A 153 15.18 7.84 -8.90
N PRO A 154 15.60 7.73 -10.18
CA PRO A 154 14.88 6.91 -11.15
C PRO A 154 15.22 5.42 -10.94
N HIS A 155 14.51 4.54 -11.64
CA HIS A 155 14.97 3.16 -11.82
C HIS A 155 16.36 3.13 -12.46
N ILE A 156 17.14 2.10 -12.12
CA ILE A 156 18.35 1.80 -12.88
C ILE A 156 17.97 1.40 -14.33
N PRO A 157 18.84 1.65 -15.32
CA PRO A 157 18.57 1.28 -16.71
C PRO A 157 18.18 -0.20 -16.86
N GLU A 158 17.23 -0.46 -17.77
CA GLU A 158 16.79 -1.79 -18.21
C GLU A 158 16.11 -2.68 -17.17
N CYS A 159 15.89 -2.20 -15.93
CA CYS A 159 15.39 -3.06 -14.84
C CYS A 159 16.17 -4.38 -14.73
N ALA A 160 17.45 -4.34 -15.05
CA ALA A 160 18.28 -5.53 -15.05
C ALA A 160 18.63 -5.89 -13.61
N PRO A 161 18.58 -7.19 -13.24
CA PRO A 161 19.11 -7.65 -11.97
C PRO A 161 20.54 -7.14 -11.81
N SER A 162 20.77 -6.41 -10.73
CA SER A 162 22.07 -5.81 -10.44
C SER A 162 22.85 -6.70 -9.48
N VAL A 163 24.18 -6.65 -9.58
CA VAL A 163 25.08 -7.29 -8.63
C VAL A 163 26.02 -6.21 -8.08
N PRO A 164 25.88 -5.80 -6.82
CA PRO A 164 24.89 -6.29 -5.86
C PRO A 164 23.44 -5.81 -6.17
N PRO A 165 22.40 -6.51 -5.65
CA PRO A 165 20.99 -6.16 -5.91
C PRO A 165 20.60 -4.77 -5.41
N ASN A 166 20.23 -3.89 -6.33
CA ASN A 166 19.96 -2.47 -6.08
C ASN A 166 18.51 -2.21 -5.65
N LEU A 167 18.33 -1.24 -4.75
CA LEU A 167 17.01 -0.76 -4.32
C LEU A 167 16.18 -0.28 -5.50
N MET A 168 16.78 0.37 -6.50
CA MET A 168 16.10 0.97 -7.66
C MET A 168 15.97 0.02 -8.86
N ASP A 169 16.18 -1.28 -8.67
CA ASP A 169 15.77 -2.31 -9.64
C ASP A 169 14.23 -2.42 -9.64
N CYS A 170 13.57 -2.36 -10.80
CA CYS A 170 12.11 -2.44 -10.85
C CYS A 170 11.55 -3.84 -10.57
N LEU A 171 12.40 -4.87 -10.52
CA LEU A 171 12.04 -6.20 -10.02
C LEU A 171 12.26 -6.34 -8.49
N LEU A 172 12.77 -5.30 -7.83
CA LEU A 172 13.03 -5.23 -6.39
C LEU A 172 13.79 -6.47 -5.87
N THR A 173 14.94 -6.75 -6.47
CA THR A 173 15.75 -7.94 -6.14
C THR A 173 16.63 -7.76 -4.90
N GLY A 174 16.71 -6.53 -4.38
CA GLY A 174 17.33 -6.20 -3.10
C GLY A 174 17.18 -4.72 -2.77
N TYR A 175 18.03 -4.21 -1.89
CA TYR A 175 17.86 -2.89 -1.31
C TYR A 175 19.17 -2.07 -1.20
N GLU A 176 20.20 -2.43 -1.97
CA GLU A 176 21.46 -1.68 -1.98
C GLU A 176 21.32 -0.34 -2.68
N LEU A 177 21.88 0.71 -2.08
CA LEU A 177 22.07 1.99 -2.75
C LEU A 177 23.55 2.19 -3.09
N THR A 178 23.82 2.69 -4.28
CA THR A 178 25.19 3.09 -4.67
C THR A 178 25.54 4.44 -4.06
N ALA A 179 26.84 4.74 -3.98
CA ALA A 179 27.31 6.06 -3.53
C ALA A 179 26.77 7.21 -4.41
N ALA A 180 26.59 6.99 -5.71
CA ALA A 180 26.02 7.97 -6.63
C ALA A 180 24.54 8.23 -6.36
N GLN A 181 23.78 7.18 -6.04
CA GLN A 181 22.38 7.29 -5.62
C GLN A 181 22.27 8.01 -4.26
N ALA A 182 23.08 7.64 -3.28
CA ALA A 182 23.12 8.34 -1.99
C ALA A 182 23.45 9.82 -2.15
N ALA A 183 24.42 10.18 -3.01
CA ALA A 183 24.75 11.56 -3.32
C ALA A 183 23.58 12.31 -3.97
N THR A 184 22.82 11.65 -4.85
CA THR A 184 21.62 12.23 -5.48
C THR A 184 20.55 12.51 -4.44
N VAL A 185 20.27 11.54 -3.56
CA VAL A 185 19.31 11.68 -2.45
C VAL A 185 19.66 12.88 -1.56
N LEU A 186 20.94 13.03 -1.20
CA LEU A 186 21.40 14.10 -0.32
C LEU A 186 21.42 15.48 -1.00
N ALA A 187 21.53 15.54 -2.33
CA ALA A 187 21.66 16.80 -3.07
C ALA A 187 20.34 17.37 -3.59
N ASN A 188 19.37 16.51 -3.97
CA ASN A 188 18.25 16.91 -4.82
C ASN A 188 16.86 16.66 -4.21
N SER A 189 16.79 16.26 -2.93
CA SER A 189 15.51 15.90 -2.31
C SER A 189 14.75 17.11 -1.74
N SER A 190 13.55 17.35 -2.26
CA SER A 190 12.60 18.36 -1.77
C SER A 190 11.89 17.98 -0.47
N VAL A 191 12.02 16.71 -0.06
CA VAL A 191 11.32 16.09 1.08
C VAL A 191 12.26 15.75 2.23
N LEU A 192 13.57 15.92 2.03
CA LEU A 192 14.59 15.71 3.06
C LEU A 192 14.57 16.88 4.06
N GLN A 193 14.48 16.52 5.32
CA GLN A 193 14.40 17.46 6.44
C GLN A 193 15.60 17.28 7.35
N SER A 194 15.83 18.26 8.22
CA SER A 194 16.89 18.19 9.22
C SER A 194 16.41 18.71 10.57
N ASP A 195 16.89 18.07 11.63
CA ASP A 195 16.71 18.51 13.01
C ASP A 195 18.01 18.23 13.81
N PRO A 196 18.06 18.52 15.12
CA PRO A 196 19.26 18.26 15.91
C PRO A 196 19.72 16.80 15.96
N SER A 197 18.87 15.82 15.58
CA SER A 197 19.19 14.39 15.56
C SER A 197 19.74 13.93 14.21
N GLY A 198 19.66 14.77 13.16
CA GLY A 198 20.21 14.47 11.84
C GLY A 198 19.20 14.72 10.71
N LEU A 199 19.42 14.05 9.59
CA LEU A 199 18.51 14.10 8.44
C LEU A 199 17.38 13.10 8.62
N PHE A 200 16.19 13.47 8.14
CA PHE A 200 15.03 12.60 8.20
C PHE A 200 14.04 12.88 7.08
N VAL A 201 13.13 11.92 6.87
CA VAL A 201 11.91 12.09 6.09
C VAL A 201 10.70 11.82 6.98
N SER A 202 9.68 12.67 6.86
CA SER A 202 8.42 12.50 7.55
C SER A 202 7.37 11.95 6.60
N ILE A 203 6.78 10.80 6.94
CA ILE A 203 5.78 10.11 6.13
C ILE A 203 4.43 10.13 6.83
N THR A 204 3.41 10.64 6.18
CA THR A 204 2.00 10.55 6.60
C THR A 204 1.36 9.35 5.91
N PRO A 205 1.13 8.24 6.61
CA PRO A 205 0.42 7.10 6.05
C PRO A 205 -1.07 7.44 5.91
N ILE A 206 -1.65 7.14 4.74
CA ILE A 206 -3.03 7.47 4.39
C ILE A 206 -3.75 6.20 3.99
N LEU A 207 -4.77 5.85 4.76
CA LEU A 207 -5.63 4.72 4.49
C LEU A 207 -6.84 5.15 3.66
N ILE A 208 -7.00 4.58 2.47
CA ILE A 208 -8.23 4.74 1.68
C ILE A 208 -9.27 3.71 2.15
N LEU A 209 -10.47 4.19 2.47
CA LEU A 209 -11.57 3.34 2.91
C LEU A 209 -12.72 3.26 1.91
N PRO A 210 -13.43 2.11 1.85
CA PRO A 210 -14.72 2.03 1.21
C PRO A 210 -15.77 2.86 1.96
N ILE A 211 -16.93 3.09 1.32
CA ILE A 211 -18.10 3.63 2.03
C ILE A 211 -18.50 2.62 3.13
N PRO A 212 -18.65 3.05 4.39
CA PRO A 212 -19.19 2.18 5.44
C PRO A 212 -20.55 1.63 5.01
N ALA A 213 -20.73 0.31 5.08
CA ALA A 213 -22.01 -0.30 4.73
C ALA A 213 -23.14 0.34 5.55
N PRO A 214 -24.27 0.76 4.93
CA PRO A 214 -25.37 1.32 5.67
C PRO A 214 -25.83 0.33 6.75
N PRO A 215 -26.06 0.76 8.00
CA PRO A 215 -26.51 -0.14 9.08
C PRO A 215 -27.82 -0.85 8.77
N ALA A 216 -28.58 -0.39 7.78
CA ALA A 216 -29.79 -1.02 7.27
C ALA A 216 -29.56 -2.47 6.77
N LEU A 217 -28.41 -2.80 6.16
CA LEU A 217 -28.15 -4.17 5.66
C LEU A 217 -27.98 -5.20 6.79
N LEU A 218 -27.42 -4.78 7.93
CA LEU A 218 -27.35 -5.59 9.15
C LEU A 218 -28.73 -5.82 9.78
N LEU A 219 -29.63 -4.82 9.67
CA LEU A 219 -31.01 -4.91 10.14
C LEU A 219 -31.88 -5.81 9.28
N PHE A 220 -31.71 -5.82 7.95
CA PHE A 220 -32.45 -6.73 7.06
C PHE A 220 -32.04 -8.20 7.25
N GLY A 221 -30.76 -8.48 7.49
CA GLY A 221 -30.28 -9.84 7.78
C GLY A 221 -30.83 -10.40 9.10
N SER A 222 -30.88 -9.56 10.14
CA SER A 222 -31.40 -9.95 11.45
C SER A 222 -32.93 -10.10 11.47
N ALA A 223 -33.66 -9.23 10.77
CA ALA A 223 -35.13 -9.30 10.66
C ALA A 223 -35.61 -10.57 9.94
N LEU A 224 -34.89 -11.03 8.91
CA LEU A 224 -35.22 -12.27 8.20
C LEU A 224 -35.00 -13.51 9.08
N MET A 225 -33.94 -13.54 9.90
CA MET A 225 -33.66 -14.63 10.84
C MET A 225 -34.72 -14.70 11.97
N LEU A 226 -35.12 -13.56 12.52
CA LEU A 226 -36.17 -13.46 13.55
C LEU A 226 -37.56 -13.82 12.99
N GLY A 227 -37.87 -13.42 11.75
CA GLY A 227 -39.09 -13.80 11.03
C GLY A 227 -39.19 -15.31 10.75
N TRP A 228 -38.06 -15.97 10.52
CA TRP A 228 -38.02 -17.42 10.28
C TRP A 228 -38.15 -18.24 11.58
N LEU A 229 -37.52 -17.77 12.66
CA LEU A 229 -37.63 -18.39 13.98
C LEU A 229 -39.03 -18.26 14.60
N SER A 230 -39.72 -17.13 14.36
CA SER A 230 -41.09 -16.93 14.83
C SER A 230 -42.11 -17.82 14.09
N ARG A 231 -41.93 -18.05 12.78
CA ARG A 231 -42.80 -18.97 12.01
C ARG A 231 -42.67 -20.43 12.42
N ARG A 232 -41.49 -20.88 12.87
CA ARG A 232 -41.29 -22.25 13.37
C ARG A 232 -41.95 -22.52 14.72
N ARG A 233 -42.17 -21.49 15.54
CA ARG A 233 -42.88 -21.62 16.84
C ARG A 233 -44.39 -21.63 16.71
N ALA A 234 -44.95 -21.09 15.63
CA ALA A 234 -46.39 -21.06 15.39
C ALA A 234 -46.94 -22.33 14.71
N ALA A 235 -46.08 -23.28 14.35
CA ALA A 235 -46.43 -24.54 13.67
C ALA A 235 -46.34 -25.78 14.60
N HIS A 236 -46.23 -25.56 15.91
CA HIS A 236 -46.27 -26.58 16.96
C HIS A 236 -47.43 -26.34 17.92
#